data_AF-A0A9W8LQP5-F1
#
_entry.id   AF-A0A9W8LQP5-F1
#
_cell.length_a   1.000
_cell.length_b   1.000
_cell.length_c   1.000
_cell.angle_alpha   90.00
_cell.angle_beta   90.00
_cell.angle_gamma   90.00
#
_symmetry.space_group_name_H-M   'P 1'
#
loop_
_entity.id
_entity.type
_entity.pdbx_description
1 polymer ?
#
loop_
_entity_poly.entity_id
_entity_poly.type
_entity_poly.pdbx_seq_one_letter_code
_entity_poly.pdbx_strand_id
1 'polypeptide(L)'
;MWEQRRICIAQTLYAQQVQSVVEVGCGEGNVLGFLASSADDDEHPITRLVGIDIDSDALAIAREQLQPSAAEQRDLRVDPLRVELFHGNAMELVEGLQGDAV
;
A
#
# COMPACT_ATOMS: atom_id res chain seq x y z
N MET A 1 6.76 19.74 -2.86
CA MET A 1 5.65 19.30 -3.73
C MET A 1 5.13 17.89 -3.35
N TRP A 2 5.97 17.01 -2.78
CA TRP A 2 5.58 15.65 -2.38
C TRP A 2 4.58 15.57 -1.20
N GLU A 3 4.78 16.37 -0.15
CA GLU A 3 3.86 16.43 1.02
C GLU A 3 2.39 16.68 0.65
N GLN A 4 2.17 17.60 -0.29
CA GLN A 4 0.82 17.98 -0.74
C GLN A 4 0.12 16.83 -1.48
N ARG A 5 0.89 16.00 -2.20
CA ARG A 5 0.34 14.81 -2.88
C ARG A 5 -0.09 13.75 -1.86
N ARG A 6 0.70 13.52 -0.80
CA ARG A 6 0.38 12.57 0.27
C ARG A 6 -0.93 12.91 0.97
N ILE A 7 -1.10 14.18 1.36
CA ILE A 7 -2.33 14.65 2.02
C ILE A 7 -3.54 14.45 1.11
N CYS A 8 -3.43 14.82 -0.17
CA CYS A 8 -4.53 14.69 -1.13
C CYS A 8 -4.93 13.23 -1.38
N ILE A 9 -3.95 12.32 -1.53
CA ILE A 9 -4.19 10.88 -1.69
C ILE A 9 -4.92 10.32 -0.47
N ALA A 10 -4.40 10.57 0.73
CA ALA A 10 -5.00 10.10 1.97
C ALA A 10 -6.45 10.60 2.12
N GLN A 11 -6.69 11.90 1.94
CA GLN A 11 -8.03 12.49 2.03
C GLN A 11 -9.02 11.86 1.04
N THR A 12 -8.58 11.57 -0.18
CA THR A 12 -9.45 10.96 -1.20
C THR A 12 -9.79 9.52 -0.84
N LEU A 13 -8.81 8.74 -0.40
CA LEU A 13 -8.99 7.33 -0.05
C LEU A 13 -9.88 7.16 1.21
N TYR A 14 -9.67 7.99 2.24
CA TYR A 14 -10.48 7.96 3.45
C TYR A 14 -11.92 8.40 3.19
N ALA A 15 -12.13 9.45 2.39
CA ALA A 15 -13.48 9.90 2.03
C ALA A 15 -14.27 8.85 1.24
N GLN A 16 -13.59 7.94 0.54
CA GLN A 16 -14.21 6.85 -0.20
C GLN A 16 -14.22 5.51 0.56
N GLN A 17 -13.72 5.48 1.80
CA GLN A 17 -13.71 4.28 2.65
C GLN A 17 -13.03 3.08 1.98
N VAL A 18 -11.93 3.34 1.26
CA VAL A 18 -11.21 2.32 0.49
C VAL A 18 -10.48 1.38 1.43
N GLN A 19 -10.69 0.07 1.27
CA GLN A 19 -10.00 -0.97 2.04
C GLN A 19 -8.78 -1.57 1.33
N SER A 20 -8.72 -1.44 -0.01
CA SER A 20 -7.67 -2.01 -0.85
C SER A 20 -7.15 -0.98 -1.84
N VAL A 21 -5.84 -0.76 -1.85
CA VAL A 21 -5.17 0.18 -2.77
C VAL A 21 -4.14 -0.55 -3.61
N VAL A 22 -4.10 -0.22 -4.90
CA VAL A 22 -3.05 -0.67 -5.83
C VAL A 22 -2.29 0.56 -6.32
N GLU A 23 -0.97 0.57 -6.14
CA GLU A 23 -0.08 1.58 -6.68
C GLU A 23 0.72 1.00 -7.85
N VAL A 24 0.50 1.59 -9.03
CA VAL A 24 1.25 1.27 -10.25
C VAL A 24 2.44 2.21 -10.36
N GLY A 25 3.64 1.64 -10.52
CA GLY A 25 4.90 2.38 -10.46
C GLY A 25 5.25 2.78 -9.03
N CYS A 26 5.15 1.82 -8.08
CA CYS A 26 5.34 2.10 -6.66
C CYS A 26 6.79 2.44 -6.27
N GLY A 27 7.76 2.18 -7.16
CA GLY A 27 9.19 2.37 -6.92
C GLY A 27 9.63 1.73 -5.61
N GLU A 28 10.28 2.53 -4.77
CA GLU A 28 10.77 2.15 -3.44
C GLU A 28 9.66 2.07 -2.36
N GLY A 29 8.37 2.19 -2.71
CA GLY A 29 7.26 1.98 -1.78
C GLY A 29 6.95 3.17 -0.86
N ASN A 30 7.42 4.37 -1.18
CA ASN A 30 7.25 5.57 -0.34
C ASN A 30 5.78 5.93 -0.03
N VAL A 31 4.86 5.76 -0.99
CA VAL A 31 3.43 6.03 -0.78
C VAL A 31 2.78 4.88 -0.03
N LEU A 32 3.07 3.63 -0.41
CA LEU A 32 2.60 2.45 0.33
C LEU A 32 2.99 2.51 1.81
N GLY A 33 4.22 2.91 2.13
CA GLY A 33 4.70 3.01 3.50
C GLY A 33 3.97 4.10 4.29
N PHE A 34 3.69 5.23 3.64
CA PHE A 34 2.84 6.26 4.23
C PHE A 34 1.44 5.74 4.53
N LEU A 35 0.78 5.11 3.56
CA LEU A 35 -0.57 4.57 3.72
C LEU A 35 -0.62 3.44 4.77
N ALA A 36 0.44 2.64 4.86
CA ALA A 36 0.55 1.58 5.87
C ALA A 36 0.57 2.18 7.29
N SER A 37 1.33 3.26 7.48
CA SER A 37 1.46 3.94 8.78
C SER A 37 0.20 4.71 9.22
N SER A 38 -0.65 5.09 8.28
CA SER A 38 -1.87 5.87 8.57
C SER A 38 -3.14 5.02 8.56
N ALA A 39 -3.02 3.70 8.40
CA ALA A 39 -4.15 2.79 8.27
C ALA A 39 -4.75 2.32 9.61
N ASP A 40 -4.19 2.74 10.74
CA ASP A 40 -4.70 2.45 12.09
C ASP A 40 -5.66 3.51 12.66
N ASP A 41 -5.87 4.62 11.96
CA ASP A 41 -6.48 5.83 12.55
C ASP A 41 -7.99 6.02 12.28
N ASP A 42 -8.72 5.06 11.67
CA ASP A 42 -10.11 5.31 11.23
C ASP A 42 -11.08 4.13 11.29
N GLU A 43 -12.38 4.47 11.25
CA GLU A 43 -13.57 3.59 11.20
C GLU A 43 -13.60 2.64 9.98
N HIS A 44 -12.74 2.89 8.97
CA HIS A 44 -12.62 2.10 7.73
C HIS A 44 -11.14 1.91 7.36
N PRO A 45 -10.41 1.02 8.06
CA PRO A 45 -8.97 0.88 7.87
C PRO A 45 -8.64 0.26 6.50
N ILE A 46 -7.54 0.72 5.90
CA ILE A 46 -6.94 0.04 4.76
C ILE A 46 -6.36 -1.29 5.26
N THR A 47 -6.83 -2.39 4.69
CA THR A 47 -6.38 -3.75 5.04
C THR A 47 -5.53 -4.38 3.94
N ARG A 48 -5.48 -3.79 2.75
CA ARG A 48 -4.66 -4.30 1.64
C ARG A 48 -3.97 -3.19 0.86
N LEU A 49 -2.66 -3.34 0.68
CA LEU A 49 -1.83 -2.49 -0.16
C LEU A 49 -1.07 -3.37 -1.16
N VAL A 50 -1.12 -2.98 -2.43
CA VAL A 50 -0.41 -3.67 -3.50
C VAL A 50 0.48 -2.70 -4.27
N GLY A 51 1.77 -2.98 -4.35
CA GLY A 51 2.72 -2.26 -5.18
C GLY A 51 3.09 -3.04 -6.42
N ILE A 52 3.07 -2.39 -7.57
CA ILE A 52 3.56 -2.95 -8.84
C ILE A 52 4.65 -2.05 -9.37
N ASP A 53 5.81 -2.60 -9.69
CA ASP A 53 6.86 -1.87 -10.41
C ASP A 53 7.61 -2.79 -11.39
N ILE A 54 8.15 -2.19 -12.45
CA ILE A 54 8.99 -2.86 -13.45
C ILE A 54 10.45 -2.96 -12.99
N ASP A 55 10.87 -2.10 -12.06
CA ASP A 55 12.21 -2.08 -11.50
C ASP A 55 12.29 -3.01 -10.28
N SER A 56 13.00 -4.13 -10.44
CA SER A 56 13.20 -5.11 -9.38
C SER A 56 14.07 -4.59 -8.23
N ASP A 57 15.00 -3.68 -8.51
CA ASP A 57 15.89 -3.12 -7.49
C ASP A 57 15.12 -2.15 -6.60
N ALA A 58 14.25 -1.32 -7.19
CA ALA A 58 13.33 -0.47 -6.45
C ALA A 58 12.37 -1.30 -5.57
N LEU A 59 11.87 -2.43 -6.07
CA LEU A 59 11.02 -3.35 -5.29
C LEU A 59 11.76 -4.04 -4.15
N ALA A 60 13.06 -4.31 -4.30
CA ALA A 60 13.86 -4.85 -3.21
C ALA A 60 13.94 -3.83 -2.06
N ILE A 61 14.19 -2.56 -2.38
CA ILE A 61 14.18 -1.47 -1.41
C ILE A 61 12.79 -1.33 -0.77
N ALA A 62 11.72 -1.36 -1.57
CA ALA A 62 10.35 -1.29 -1.07
C ALA A 62 10.04 -2.42 -0.08
N ARG A 63 10.50 -3.64 -0.37
CA ARG A 63 10.29 -4.80 0.50
C ARG A 63 10.96 -4.63 1.86
N GLU A 64 12.12 -4.00 1.92
CA GLU A 64 12.83 -3.70 3.17
C GLU A 64 12.12 -2.57 3.94
N GLN A 65 11.71 -1.50 3.24
CA GLN A 65 11.05 -0.35 3.87
C GLN A 65 9.65 -0.68 4.42
N LEU A 66 8.93 -1.59 3.77
CA LEU A 66 7.55 -1.96 4.12
C LEU A 66 7.50 -3.10 5.15
N GLN A 67 8.64 -3.53 5.71
CA GLN A 67 8.62 -4.45 6.83
C GLN A 67 8.01 -3.76 8.06
N PRO A 68 7.12 -4.43 8.80
CA PRO A 68 6.59 -3.89 10.04
C PRO A 68 7.75 -3.68 11.02
N SER A 69 7.77 -2.52 11.65
CA SER A 69 8.72 -2.19 12.70
C SER A 69 8.57 -3.13 13.90
N ALA A 70 9.59 -3.17 14.76
CA ALA A 70 9.51 -3.95 15.99
C ALA A 70 8.38 -3.50 16.94
N ALA A 71 7.86 -2.27 16.78
CA ALA A 71 6.71 -1.80 17.54
C ALA A 71 5.41 -2.39 16.99
N GLU A 72 5.21 -2.34 15.67
CA GLU A 72 4.03 -2.90 14.97
C GLU A 72 3.96 -4.43 15.09
N GLN A 73 5.09 -5.12 15.25
CA GLN A 73 5.10 -6.55 15.53
C GLN A 73 4.67 -6.89 16.96
N ARG A 74 4.85 -5.96 17.91
CA ARG A 74 4.42 -6.15 19.31
C ARG A 74 2.98 -5.72 19.54
N ASP A 75 2.59 -4.63 18.91
CA ASP A 75 1.25 -4.06 19.00
C ASP A 75 0.52 -4.29 17.68
N LEU A 76 -0.24 -5.38 17.64
CA LEU A 76 -0.89 -5.83 16.42
C LEU A 76 -2.14 -5.00 16.16
N ARG A 77 -2.30 -4.60 14.91
CA ARG A 77 -3.51 -3.97 14.39
C ARG A 77 -4.73 -4.85 14.64
N VAL A 78 -5.86 -4.23 14.96
CA VAL A 78 -7.16 -4.92 15.08
C VAL A 78 -7.56 -5.53 13.74
N ASP A 79 -7.42 -4.74 12.66
CA ASP A 79 -7.60 -5.17 11.29
C ASP A 79 -6.23 -5.33 10.61
N PRO A 80 -5.77 -6.58 10.36
CA PRO A 80 -4.44 -6.82 9.80
C PRO A 80 -4.27 -6.20 8.42
N LEU A 81 -3.15 -5.50 8.23
CA LEU A 81 -2.74 -5.00 6.92
C LEU A 81 -1.89 -6.04 6.20
N ARG A 82 -2.27 -6.31 4.95
CA ARG A 82 -1.47 -7.10 4.01
C ARG A 82 -0.84 -6.17 2.96
N VAL A 83 0.48 -6.26 2.84
CA VAL A 83 1.25 -5.55 1.81
C VAL A 83 1.83 -6.56 0.84
N GLU A 84 1.57 -6.37 -0.46
CA GLU A 84 2.02 -7.25 -1.54
C GLU A 84 2.80 -6.45 -2.57
N LEU A 85 3.91 -7.01 -3.07
CA LEU A 85 4.74 -6.37 -4.08
C LEU A 85 4.89 -7.32 -5.26
N PHE A 86 4.57 -6.82 -6.46
CA PHE A 86 4.66 -7.56 -7.71
C PHE A 86 5.65 -6.88 -8.64
N HIS A 87 6.57 -7.70 -9.18
CA HIS A 87 7.46 -7.28 -10.25
C HIS A 87 6.76 -7.50 -11.59
N GLY A 88 6.56 -6.43 -12.35
CA GLY A 88 5.88 -6.51 -13.62
C GLY A 88 5.40 -5.15 -14.13
N ASN A 89 4.76 -5.18 -15.28
CA ASN A 89 4.08 -4.01 -15.82
C ASN A 89 2.57 -4.11 -15.50
N ALA A 90 1.91 -2.96 -15.35
CA ALA A 90 0.47 -2.91 -15.08
C ALA A 90 -0.43 -3.25 -16.29
N MET A 91 0.16 -3.64 -17.42
CA MET A 91 -0.58 -4.06 -18.62
C MET A 91 -0.75 -5.58 -18.70
N GLU A 92 -0.05 -6.33 -17.88
CA GLU A 92 -0.20 -7.78 -17.75
C GLU A 92 -1.12 -8.10 -16.57
N LEU A 93 -1.95 -9.14 -16.74
CA LEU A 93 -2.83 -9.60 -15.69
C LEU A 93 -1.96 -10.09 -14.53
N VAL A 94 -1.96 -9.36 -13.42
CA VAL A 94 -1.28 -9.82 -12.22
C VAL A 94 -2.17 -10.90 -11.58
N GLU A 95 -1.74 -12.16 -11.66
CA GLU A 95 -2.42 -13.27 -10.98
C GLU A 95 -2.56 -12.93 -9.48
N GLY A 96 -3.81 -12.85 -8.98
CA GLY A 96 -4.12 -12.47 -7.60
C GLY A 96 -4.66 -11.05 -7.38
N LEU A 97 -4.71 -10.21 -8.43
CA LEU A 97 -5.48 -8.96 -8.46
C LEU A 97 -6.87 -9.21 -9.08
N GLN A 98 -7.68 -10.05 -8.44
CA GLN A 98 -9.10 -10.18 -8.76
C GLN A 98 -9.89 -9.24 -7.84
N GLY A 99 -10.36 -8.13 -8.40
CA GLY A 99 -11.41 -7.34 -7.77
C GLY A 99 -12.74 -7.92 -8.24
N ASP A 100 -13.58 -8.41 -7.31
CA ASP A 100 -14.98 -8.62 -7.60
C ASP A 100 -15.58 -7.23 -7.87
N ALA A 101 -15.89 -6.96 -9.15
CA ALA A 101 -16.66 -5.79 -9.51
C ALA A 101 -18.07 -5.97 -8.92
N VAL A 102 -18.42 -5.13 -7.94
CA VAL A 102 -19.82 -4.96 -7.49
C VAL A 102 -20.55 -4.05 -8.45
#